data_AF-A0A8T4WC02-F1
#
_entry.id   AF-A0A8T4WC02-F1
#
_cell.length_a   1.000
_cell.length_b   1.000
_cell.length_c   1.000
_cell.angle_alpha   90.00
_cell.angle_beta   90.00
_cell.angle_gamma   90.00
#
_symmetry.space_group_name_H-M   'P 1'
#
loop_
_entity.id
_entity.type
_entity.pdbx_description
1 polymer ?
#
loop_
_entity_poly.entity_id
_entity_poly.type
_entity_poly.pdbx_seq_one_letter_code
_entity_poly.pdbx_strand_id
1 'polypeptide(L)'
;MLRIIRELVMIAMIIIAIIIVSERKSIRAVMELALFSLMFVSALFLLKAPDVALSAIVVGAILLGIFLYTIQEVEGLGDIW
;
A
#
# COMPACT_ATOMS: atom_id res chain seq x y z
N MET A 1 16.23 -17.09 -10.34
CA MET A 1 16.36 -15.78 -9.66
C MET A 1 15.03 -15.04 -9.59
N LEU A 2 14.38 -14.74 -10.73
CA LEU A 2 13.09 -14.00 -10.75
C LEU A 2 11.97 -14.66 -9.92
N ARG A 3 11.92 -16.00 -9.89
CA ARG A 3 10.96 -16.76 -9.07
C ARG A 3 11.12 -16.51 -7.58
N ILE A 4 12.36 -16.52 -7.09
CA ILE A 4 12.69 -16.28 -5.68
C ILE A 4 12.34 -14.84 -5.30
N ILE A 5 12.66 -13.87 -6.16
CA ILE A 5 12.30 -12.46 -5.94
C ILE A 5 10.78 -12.31 -5.82
N ARG A 6 10.01 -12.94 -6.71
CA ARG A 6 8.55 -12.92 -6.65
C ARG A 6 8.01 -13.54 -5.34
N GLU A 7 8.53 -14.69 -4.94
CA GLU A 7 8.13 -15.35 -3.69
C GLU A 7 8.45 -14.47 -2.46
N LEU A 8 9.63 -13.84 -2.43
CA LEU A 8 10.00 -12.90 -1.37
C LEU A 8 9.09 -11.66 -1.33
N VAL A 9 8.74 -11.08 -2.48
CA VAL A 9 7.80 -9.96 -2.56
C VAL A 9 6.44 -10.36 -1.99
N MET A 10 5.92 -11.54 -2.35
CA MET A 10 4.63 -12.01 -1.82
C MET A 10 4.67 -12.25 -0.30
N ILE A 11 5.75 -12.83 0.23
CA ILE A 11 5.92 -13.01 1.68
C ILE A 11 5.99 -11.65 2.39
N ALA A 12 6.77 -10.72 1.86
CA ALA A 12 6.88 -9.38 2.44
C ALA A 12 5.55 -8.60 2.39
N MET A 13 4.74 -8.79 1.35
CA MET A 13 3.38 -8.23 1.30
C MET A 13 2.48 -8.76 2.42
N ILE A 14 2.55 -10.07 2.73
CA ILE A 14 1.80 -10.65 3.84
C ILE A 14 2.23 -10.01 5.16
N ILE A 15 3.54 -9.86 5.38
CA ILE A 15 4.08 -9.22 6.60
C ILE A 15 3.56 -7.79 6.72
N ILE A 16 3.66 -6.98 5.65
CA ILE A 16 3.18 -5.59 5.67
C ILE A 16 1.67 -5.52 5.90
N ALA A 17 0.88 -6.41 5.30
CA ALA A 17 -0.57 -6.44 5.55
C ALA A 17 -0.89 -6.67 7.03
N ILE A 18 -0.13 -7.53 7.72
CA ILE A 18 -0.28 -7.74 9.17
C ILE A 18 0.09 -6.46 9.94
N ILE A 19 1.18 -5.78 9.56
CA ILE A 19 1.62 -4.53 10.20
C ILE A 19 0.52 -3.45 10.05
N ILE A 20 -0.02 -3.26 8.85
CA ILE A 20 -1.10 -2.28 8.56
C ILE A 20 -2.30 -2.50 9.47
N VAL A 21 -2.78 -3.75 9.58
CA VAL A 21 -3.97 -4.08 10.40
C VAL A 21 -3.69 -3.94 11.90
N SER A 22 -2.43 -4.02 12.31
CA SER A 22 -2.02 -3.91 13.71
C SER A 22 -1.75 -2.46 14.15
N GLU A 23 -1.71 -1.52 13.20
CA GLU A 23 -1.36 -0.13 13.49
C GLU A 23 -2.51 0.60 14.19
N ARG A 24 -2.16 1.40 15.21
CA ARG A 24 -3.15 2.12 16.02
C ARG A 24 -3.47 3.50 15.46
N LYS A 25 -2.51 4.09 14.73
CA LYS A 25 -2.64 5.41 14.12
C LYS A 25 -3.05 5.28 12.66
N SER A 26 -4.20 5.82 12.29
CA SER A 26 -4.75 5.76 10.93
C SER A 26 -3.76 6.29 9.88
N ILE A 27 -3.08 7.41 10.19
CA ILE A 27 -2.08 7.99 9.29
C ILE A 27 -0.93 7.01 8.98
N ARG A 28 -0.45 6.28 9.99
CA ARG A 28 0.65 5.33 9.83
C ARG A 28 0.20 4.09 9.06
N ALA A 29 -1.01 3.60 9.31
CA ALA A 29 -1.61 2.52 8.53
C ALA A 29 -1.72 2.88 7.04
N VAL A 30 -2.09 4.13 6.71
CA VAL A 30 -2.18 4.61 5.32
C VAL A 30 -0.80 4.77 4.67
N MET A 31 0.21 5.22 5.42
CA MET A 31 1.58 5.27 4.91
C MET A 31 2.12 3.86 4.60
N GLU A 32 1.84 2.88 5.45
CA GLU A 32 2.19 1.48 5.22
C GLU A 32 1.39 0.87 4.06
N LEU A 33 0.13 1.26 3.89
CA LEU A 33 -0.69 0.89 2.73
C LEU A 33 -0.08 1.42 1.41
N ALA A 34 0.53 2.60 1.42
CA ALA A 34 1.25 3.10 0.24
C ALA A 34 2.44 2.22 -0.13
N LEU A 35 3.20 1.75 0.87
CA LEU A 35 4.29 0.79 0.67
C LEU A 35 3.75 -0.56 0.13
N PHE A 36 2.66 -1.06 0.69
CA PHE A 36 1.99 -2.26 0.19
C PHE A 36 1.56 -2.10 -1.26
N SER A 37 0.98 -0.96 -1.63
CA SER A 37 0.56 -0.65 -3.00
C SER A 37 1.75 -0.67 -3.97
N LEU A 38 2.89 -0.11 -3.58
CA LEU A 38 4.12 -0.16 -4.38
C LEU A 38 4.62 -1.61 -4.58
N MET A 39 4.57 -2.43 -3.54
CA MET A 39 4.95 -3.84 -3.63
C MET A 39 3.99 -4.66 -4.48
N PHE A 40 2.69 -4.38 -4.38
CA PHE A 40 1.66 -4.98 -5.21
C PHE A 40 1.88 -4.68 -6.70
N VAL A 41 2.13 -3.41 -7.03
CA VAL A 41 2.48 -2.98 -8.39
C VAL A 41 3.74 -3.69 -8.88
N SER A 42 4.77 -3.78 -8.04
CA SER A 42 6.01 -4.51 -8.36
C SER A 42 5.73 -6.00 -8.64
N ALA A 43 4.86 -6.63 -7.85
CA ALA A 43 4.45 -8.02 -8.05
C ALA A 43 3.71 -8.21 -9.38
N LEU A 44 2.85 -7.28 -9.79
CA LEU A 44 2.14 -7.32 -11.08
C LEU A 44 3.11 -7.23 -12.27
N PHE A 45 4.15 -6.40 -12.19
CA PHE A 45 5.21 -6.39 -13.19
C PHE A 45 5.96 -7.73 -13.27
N LEU A 46 6.29 -8.35 -12.13
CA LEU A 46 6.91 -9.68 -12.08
C LEU A 46 6.02 -10.79 -12.65
N LEU A 47 4.70 -10.61 -12.59
CA LEU A 47 3.70 -11.52 -13.16
C LEU A 47 3.42 -11.26 -14.64
N LYS A 48 4.10 -10.29 -15.27
CA LYS A 48 3.87 -9.88 -16.67
C LYS A 48 2.45 -9.35 -16.92
N ALA A 49 1.87 -8.66 -15.95
CA ALA A 49 0.56 -8.00 -16.05
C ALA A 49 0.70 -6.47 -15.99
N PRO A 50 1.30 -5.83 -17.02
CA PRO A 50 1.60 -4.39 -17.00
C PRO A 50 0.36 -3.50 -17.04
N ASP A 51 -0.70 -3.91 -17.73
CA ASP A 51 -1.94 -3.13 -17.83
C ASP A 51 -2.64 -3.04 -16.46
N VAL A 52 -2.65 -4.16 -15.74
CA VAL A 52 -3.17 -4.21 -14.36
C VAL A 52 -2.29 -3.38 -13.44
N ALA A 53 -0.96 -3.44 -13.59
CA ALA A 53 -0.02 -2.63 -12.80
C ALA A 53 -0.28 -1.13 -12.98
N LEU A 54 -0.48 -0.66 -14.22
CA LEU A 54 -0.78 0.73 -14.51
C LEU A 54 -2.10 1.17 -13.85
N SER A 55 -3.16 0.35 -13.97
CA SER A 55 -4.43 0.64 -13.30
C SER A 55 -4.31 0.65 -11.77
N ALA A 56 -3.51 -0.25 -11.21
CA ALA A 56 -3.29 -0.35 -9.77
C ALA A 56 -2.54 0.87 -9.21
N ILE A 57 -1.60 1.45 -9.97
CA ILE A 57 -0.93 2.70 -9.59
C ILE A 57 -1.95 3.84 -9.48
N VAL A 58 -2.79 4.01 -10.51
CA VAL A 58 -3.78 5.11 -10.55
C VAL A 58 -4.81 4.95 -9.43
N VAL A 59 -5.38 3.75 -9.29
CA VAL A 59 -6.37 3.46 -8.24
C VAL A 59 -5.74 3.59 -6.85
N GLY A 60 -4.52 3.09 -6.67
CA GLY A 60 -3.78 3.21 -5.41
C GLY A 60 -3.55 4.66 -5.00
N ALA A 61 -3.13 5.51 -5.93
CA ALA A 61 -2.93 6.94 -5.67
C ALA A 61 -4.24 7.65 -5.28
N ILE A 62 -5.34 7.36 -5.98
CA ILE A 62 -6.66 7.92 -5.66
C ILE A 62 -7.12 7.48 -4.27
N LEU A 63 -7.00 6.19 -3.96
CA LEU A 63 -7.38 5.65 -2.64
C LEU A 63 -6.56 6.29 -1.52
N LEU A 64 -5.24 6.40 -1.68
CA LEU A 64 -4.38 7.07 -0.70
C LEU A 64 -4.81 8.52 -0.46
N GLY A 65 -5.12 9.26 -1.52
CA GLY A 65 -5.65 10.62 -1.41
C GLY A 65 -6.96 10.70 -0.63
N ILE A 66 -7.91 9.81 -0.92
CA ILE A 66 -9.20 9.74 -0.21
C ILE A 66 -8.99 9.42 1.27
N PHE A 67 -8.12 8.47 1.60
CA PHE A 67 -7.83 8.11 2.98
C PHE A 67 -7.18 9.26 3.74
N LEU A 68 -6.16 9.91 3.17
CA LEU A 68 -5.50 11.04 3.81
C LEU A 68 -6.47 12.20 4.05
N TYR A 69 -7.32 12.53 3.07
CA TYR A 69 -8.35 13.54 3.22
C TYR A 69 -9.33 13.19 4.34
N THR A 70 -9.80 11.94 4.38
CA THR A 70 -10.75 11.47 5.40
C THR A 70 -10.13 11.52 6.79
N ILE A 71 -8.87 11.08 6.93
CA ILE A 71 -8.15 11.12 8.21
C ILE A 71 -8.01 12.56 8.70
N GLN A 72 -7.63 13.48 7.81
CA GLN A 72 -7.49 14.89 8.16
C GLN A 72 -8.81 15.49 8.67
N GLU A 73 -9.94 15.10 8.07
CA GLU A 73 -11.26 15.58 8.47
C GLU A 73 -11.77 14.95 9.78
N VAL A 74 -11.48 13.66 10.01
CA VAL A 74 -11.99 12.91 11.17
C VAL A 74 -11.14 13.09 12.43
N GLU A 75 -9.81 13.07 12.30
CA GLU A 75 -8.88 13.15 13.44
C GLU A 75 -8.50 14.61 13.76
N GLY A 76 -8.73 15.56 12.84
CA GLY A 76 -8.39 16.96 13.00
C GLY A 76 -6.88 17.22 12.96
N LEU A 77 -6.48 18.41 12.48
CA LEU A 77 -5.08 18.79 12.23
C LEU A 77 -4.12 18.68 13.43
N GLY A 78 -4.63 18.48 14.66
CA GLY A 78 -3.86 18.47 15.91
C GLY A 78 -3.26 17.13 16.33
N ASP A 79 -3.82 15.99 15.90
CA ASP A 79 -3.37 14.63 16.28
C ASP A 79 -2.55 13.93 15.17
N ILE A 80 -2.24 14.65 14.08
CA ILE A 80 -1.57 14.12 12.87
C ILE A 80 -0.03 14.01 13.04
N TRP A 81 0.56 14.68 14.04
CA TRP A 81 2.00 14.66 14.36
C TRP A 81 2.27 13.89 15.67
#